data_AF-A0A928PZ92-F1
#
_entry.id   AF-A0A928PZ92-F1
#
_cell.length_a   1.000
_cell.length_b   1.000
_cell.length_c   1.000
_cell.angle_alpha   90.00
_cell.angle_beta   90.00
_cell.angle_gamma   90.00
#
_symmetry.space_group_name_H-M   'P 1'
#
loop_
_entity.id
_entity.type
_entity.pdbx_description
1 polymer ?
#
loop_
_entity_poly.entity_id
_entity_poly.type
_entity_poly.pdbx_seq_one_letter_code
_entity_poly.pdbx_strand_id
1 'polypeptide(L)'
;MSIDLSQGRQMKMTKNEFIRMLKGRISHLPKAERRKILQYYTEMISERMDDGMSEQEAIAALGDMDELFGDLPAPSKAPKPKSRLRGWQIAMLIVGAPVWVPLMIAMLSLLLAFYIVIWSLVISFYAVFAALAVSGLAVIYTGIASILSGDSQYFFSLMGAGFALSGFALLWLIPCNLFAKAMAKVTAATAKGVFRFFFRR
;
A
#
# COMPACT_ATOMS: atom_id res chain seq x y z
N MET A 1 -44.22 -42.96 29.02
CA MET A 1 -45.21 -42.58 27.99
C MET A 1 -45.67 -41.16 28.27
N SER A 2 -44.77 -40.20 28.03
CA SER A 2 -45.01 -38.76 28.15
C SER A 2 -45.27 -38.26 26.74
N ILE A 3 -46.53 -38.30 26.31
CA ILE A 3 -46.93 -37.50 25.14
C ILE A 3 -46.81 -36.05 25.61
N ASP A 4 -45.71 -35.44 25.19
CA ASP A 4 -45.18 -34.20 25.73
C ASP A 4 -46.17 -33.06 25.52
N LEU A 5 -46.44 -32.28 26.56
CA LEU A 5 -47.28 -31.08 26.46
C LEU A 5 -46.66 -30.04 25.50
N SER A 6 -45.36 -30.17 25.19
CA SER A 6 -44.68 -29.42 24.14
C SER A 6 -45.31 -29.70 22.77
N GLN A 7 -45.45 -30.98 22.37
CA GLN A 7 -45.97 -31.42 21.07
C GLN A 7 -47.41 -30.95 20.85
N GLY A 8 -48.26 -31.02 21.89
CA GLY A 8 -49.63 -30.51 21.82
C GLY A 8 -49.72 -28.98 21.64
N ARG A 9 -48.71 -28.23 22.11
CA ARG A 9 -48.59 -26.79 21.88
C ARG A 9 -48.07 -26.50 20.46
N GLN A 10 -47.20 -27.35 19.92
CA GLN A 10 -46.69 -27.21 18.55
C GLN A 10 -47.76 -27.44 17.49
N MET A 11 -48.65 -28.42 17.70
CA MET A 11 -49.74 -28.71 16.76
C MET A 11 -50.80 -27.61 16.64
N LYS A 12 -50.72 -26.54 17.42
CA LYS A 12 -51.67 -25.42 17.36
C LYS A 12 -51.03 -24.09 16.94
N MET A 13 -49.70 -24.00 16.88
CA MET A 13 -49.05 -22.72 16.58
C MET A 13 -49.04 -22.43 15.08
N THR A 14 -49.24 -21.16 14.74
CA THR A 14 -49.11 -20.67 13.37
C THR A 14 -47.65 -20.39 13.02
N LYS A 15 -47.33 -20.31 11.72
CA LYS A 15 -45.98 -19.93 11.25
C LYS A 15 -45.47 -18.63 11.89
N ASN A 16 -46.37 -17.65 12.01
CA ASN A 16 -46.06 -16.35 12.59
C ASN A 16 -45.76 -16.40 14.10
N GLU A 17 -46.41 -17.30 14.83
CA GLU A 17 -46.14 -17.52 16.26
C GLU A 17 -44.81 -18.23 16.48
N PHE A 18 -44.51 -19.24 15.66
CA PHE A 18 -43.23 -19.94 15.69
C PHE A 18 -42.06 -18.98 15.46
N ILE A 19 -42.11 -18.18 14.39
CA ILE A 19 -41.07 -17.19 14.06
C ILE A 19 -40.93 -16.11 15.15
N ARG A 20 -42.03 -15.72 15.79
CA ARG A 20 -42.01 -14.77 16.93
C ARG A 20 -41.28 -15.36 18.14
N MET A 21 -41.55 -16.62 18.48
CA MET A 21 -40.87 -17.32 19.57
C MET A 21 -39.38 -17.51 19.27
N LEU A 22 -39.05 -17.96 18.07
CA LEU A 22 -37.67 -18.10 17.60
C LEU A 22 -36.93 -16.76 17.74
N LYS A 23 -37.50 -15.66 17.20
CA LYS A 23 -36.95 -14.30 17.28
C LYS A 23 -36.69 -13.83 18.72
N GLY A 24 -37.55 -14.21 19.66
CA GLY A 24 -37.39 -13.92 21.09
C GLY A 24 -36.17 -14.63 21.69
N ARG A 25 -35.99 -15.93 21.38
CA ARG A 25 -34.87 -16.75 21.86
C ARG A 25 -33.53 -16.33 21.26
N ILE A 26 -33.48 -16.04 19.95
CA ILE A 26 -32.27 -15.56 19.26
C ILE A 26 -32.04 -14.05 19.38
N SER A 27 -32.75 -13.38 20.29
CA SER A 27 -32.66 -11.92 20.43
C SER A 27 -31.29 -11.41 20.85
N HIS A 28 -30.46 -12.28 21.42
CA HIS A 28 -29.09 -12.03 21.84
C HIS A 28 -28.06 -12.07 20.69
N LEU A 29 -28.39 -12.67 19.54
CA LEU A 29 -27.49 -12.78 18.39
C LEU A 29 -27.39 -11.48 17.56
N PRO A 30 -26.26 -11.24 16.86
CA PRO A 30 -26.11 -10.10 15.95
C PRO A 30 -27.24 -10.02 14.91
N LYS A 31 -27.64 -8.79 14.52
CA LYS A 31 -28.76 -8.58 13.58
C LYS A 31 -28.62 -9.35 12.26
N ALA A 32 -27.39 -9.55 11.77
CA ALA A 32 -27.14 -10.28 10.53
C ALA A 32 -27.39 -11.79 10.65
N GLU A 33 -26.92 -12.39 11.75
CA GLU A 33 -27.08 -13.82 12.02
C GLU A 33 -28.54 -14.16 12.35
N ARG A 34 -29.19 -13.30 13.14
CA ARG A 34 -30.63 -13.38 13.41
C ARG A 34 -31.47 -13.43 12.13
N ARG A 35 -31.17 -12.57 11.15
CA ARG A 35 -31.90 -12.56 9.87
C ARG A 35 -31.72 -13.87 9.11
N LYS A 36 -30.49 -14.39 9.06
CA LYS A 36 -30.19 -15.67 8.38
C LYS A 36 -30.97 -16.82 9.00
N ILE A 37 -30.96 -16.92 10.34
CA ILE A 37 -31.68 -17.97 11.06
C ILE A 37 -33.20 -17.86 10.83
N LEU A 38 -33.78 -16.67 10.98
CA LEU A 38 -35.22 -16.48 10.73
C LEU A 38 -35.60 -16.79 9.29
N GLN A 39 -34.77 -16.40 8.34
CA GLN A 39 -35.00 -16.66 6.92
C GLN A 39 -34.97 -18.15 6.62
N TYR A 40 -33.96 -18.87 7.10
CA TYR A 40 -33.80 -20.31 6.91
C TYR A 40 -35.04 -21.09 7.36
N TYR A 41 -35.50 -20.86 8.60
CA TYR A 41 -36.70 -21.56 9.10
C TYR A 41 -37.98 -21.09 8.43
N THR A 42 -38.06 -19.83 8.01
CA THR A 42 -39.22 -19.33 7.25
C THR A 42 -39.29 -20.02 5.90
N GLU A 43 -38.18 -20.15 5.18
CA GLU A 43 -38.10 -20.85 3.89
C GLU A 43 -38.46 -22.32 4.06
N MET A 44 -37.89 -23.00 5.06
CA MET A 44 -38.16 -24.43 5.31
C MET A 44 -39.61 -24.74 5.67
N ILE A 45 -40.29 -23.85 6.41
CA ILE A 45 -41.73 -23.99 6.70
C ILE A 45 -42.55 -23.68 5.44
N SER A 46 -42.15 -22.67 4.66
CA SER A 46 -42.85 -22.30 3.42
C SER A 46 -42.78 -23.42 2.39
N GLU A 47 -41.61 -24.04 2.19
CA GLU A 47 -41.41 -25.16 1.27
C GLU A 47 -42.33 -26.33 1.61
N ARG A 48 -42.47 -26.67 2.90
CA ARG A 48 -43.40 -27.72 3.36
C ARG A 48 -44.87 -27.33 3.19
N MET A 49 -45.21 -26.05 3.35
CA MET A 49 -46.56 -25.56 3.09
C MET A 49 -46.89 -25.59 1.58
N ASP A 50 -45.90 -25.33 0.73
CA ASP A 50 -46.02 -25.39 -0.73
C ASP A 50 -46.21 -26.85 -1.20
N ASP A 51 -45.64 -27.83 -0.47
CA ASP A 51 -45.88 -29.27 -0.65
C ASP A 51 -47.28 -29.74 -0.18
N GLY A 52 -48.14 -28.82 0.27
CA GLY A 52 -49.53 -29.10 0.65
C GLY A 52 -49.72 -29.48 2.11
N MET A 53 -48.70 -29.33 2.98
CA MET A 53 -48.85 -29.53 4.42
C MET A 53 -49.54 -28.33 5.08
N SER A 54 -50.35 -28.58 6.09
CA SER A 54 -50.89 -27.50 6.93
C SER A 54 -49.77 -26.82 7.73
N GLU A 55 -49.97 -25.55 8.14
CA GLU A 55 -48.95 -24.82 8.94
C GLU A 55 -48.51 -25.60 10.18
N GLN A 56 -49.45 -26.29 10.81
CA GLN A 56 -49.23 -27.06 12.03
C GLN A 56 -48.40 -28.32 11.78
N GLU A 57 -48.64 -29.01 10.67
CA GLU A 57 -47.88 -30.19 10.25
C GLU A 57 -46.46 -29.81 9.82
N ALA A 58 -46.31 -28.71 9.07
CA ALA A 58 -45.03 -28.20 8.63
C ALA A 58 -44.12 -27.84 9.82
N ILE A 59 -44.69 -27.35 10.91
CA ILE A 59 -43.97 -27.00 12.14
C ILE A 59 -43.68 -28.24 12.98
N ALA A 60 -44.63 -29.19 13.10
CA ALA A 60 -44.40 -30.45 13.80
C ALA A 60 -43.30 -31.32 13.14
N ALA A 61 -43.17 -31.22 11.81
CA ALA A 61 -42.12 -31.89 11.04
C ALA A 61 -40.69 -31.35 11.30
N LEU A 62 -40.56 -30.22 12.00
CA LEU A 62 -39.27 -29.64 12.38
C LEU A 62 -38.59 -30.37 13.55
N GLY A 63 -39.32 -31.24 14.26
CA GLY A 63 -38.86 -31.90 15.47
C GLY A 63 -39.33 -31.21 16.74
N ASP A 64 -38.84 -31.67 17.90
CA ASP A 64 -39.22 -31.06 19.17
C ASP A 64 -38.61 -29.65 19.30
N MET A 65 -39.41 -28.71 19.79
CA MET A 65 -39.05 -27.29 19.90
C MET A 65 -37.92 -27.10 20.89
N ASP A 66 -37.91 -27.85 21.99
CA ASP A 66 -36.87 -27.72 23.01
C ASP A 66 -35.54 -28.29 22.50
N GLU A 67 -35.57 -29.31 21.65
CA GLU A 67 -34.39 -29.83 20.94
C GLU A 67 -33.89 -28.85 19.85
N LEU A 68 -34.81 -28.32 19.03
CA LEU A 68 -34.50 -27.32 17.99
C LEU A 68 -33.88 -26.05 18.57
N PHE A 69 -34.36 -25.61 19.74
CA PHE A 69 -33.80 -24.46 20.45
C PHE A 69 -32.55 -24.79 21.27
N GLY A 70 -32.35 -26.06 21.64
CA GLY A 70 -31.14 -26.54 22.31
C GLY A 70 -29.91 -26.55 21.40
N ASP A 71 -30.12 -26.83 20.11
CA ASP A 71 -29.08 -26.80 19.07
C ASP A 71 -28.73 -25.39 18.58
N LEU A 72 -29.53 -24.38 18.95
CA LEU A 72 -29.13 -23.00 18.72
C LEU A 72 -27.90 -22.69 19.57
N PRO A 73 -26.94 -21.89 19.04
CA PRO A 73 -25.75 -21.55 19.79
C PRO A 73 -26.17 -20.96 21.14
N ALA A 74 -25.78 -21.66 22.22
CA ALA A 74 -25.96 -21.21 23.59
C ALA A 74 -25.47 -19.75 23.73
N PRO A 75 -25.88 -19.00 24.76
CA PRO A 75 -25.37 -17.65 25.05
C PRO A 75 -23.88 -17.70 25.42
N SER A 76 -23.05 -18.04 24.44
CA SER A 76 -21.61 -17.95 24.48
C SER A 76 -21.29 -16.48 24.28
N LYS A 77 -20.42 -15.98 25.16
CA LYS A 77 -19.92 -14.61 25.17
C LYS A 77 -19.63 -14.18 23.75
N ALA A 78 -20.47 -13.26 23.25
CA ALA A 78 -20.43 -12.76 21.89
C ALA A 78 -18.99 -12.59 21.41
N PRO A 79 -18.59 -13.13 20.25
CA PRO A 79 -17.33 -12.74 19.66
C PRO A 79 -17.44 -11.23 19.39
N LYS A 80 -16.63 -10.45 20.12
CA LYS A 80 -16.54 -9.00 19.97
C LYS A 80 -16.49 -8.70 18.46
N PRO A 81 -17.36 -7.82 17.93
CA PRO A 81 -17.30 -7.48 16.52
C PRO A 81 -15.89 -6.98 16.23
N LYS A 82 -15.16 -7.69 15.34
CA LYS A 82 -13.86 -7.25 14.83
C LYS A 82 -14.02 -5.79 14.45
N SER A 83 -13.22 -4.95 15.11
CA SER A 83 -13.33 -3.49 15.12
C SER A 83 -13.74 -2.96 13.76
N ARG A 84 -14.98 -2.46 13.67
CA ARG A 84 -15.36 -1.48 12.66
C ARG A 84 -14.31 -0.38 12.74
N LEU A 85 -13.47 -0.25 11.71
CA LEU A 85 -12.58 0.91 11.60
C LEU A 85 -13.43 2.14 11.87
N ARG A 86 -13.04 2.93 12.87
CA ARG A 86 -13.81 4.11 13.30
C ARG A 86 -13.97 4.98 12.05
N GLY A 87 -15.17 5.53 11.80
CA GLY A 87 -15.40 6.40 10.64
C GLY A 87 -14.36 7.52 10.54
N TRP A 88 -13.81 7.97 11.67
CA TRP A 88 -12.65 8.86 11.75
C TRP A 88 -11.38 8.31 11.10
N GLN A 89 -11.04 7.02 11.27
CA GLN A 89 -9.90 6.39 10.59
C GLN A 89 -10.11 6.32 9.07
N ILE A 90 -11.35 6.12 8.61
CA ILE A 90 -11.67 6.12 7.18
C ILE A 90 -11.64 7.55 6.62
N ALA A 91 -12.16 8.54 7.35
CA ALA A 91 -12.05 9.95 6.99
C ALA A 91 -10.59 10.43 6.95
N MET A 92 -9.78 10.02 7.93
CA MET A 92 -8.35 10.32 7.99
C MET A 92 -7.56 9.56 6.92
N LEU A 93 -8.05 8.41 6.46
CA LEU A 93 -7.50 7.69 5.31
C LEU A 93 -7.89 8.33 3.98
N ILE A 94 -9.11 8.87 3.85
CA ILE A 94 -9.59 9.57 2.64
C ILE A 94 -8.94 10.95 2.52
N VAL A 95 -8.58 11.60 3.62
CA VAL A 95 -7.80 12.86 3.60
C VAL A 95 -6.30 12.58 3.50
N GLY A 96 -5.84 11.49 4.13
CA GLY A 96 -4.44 11.06 4.03
C GLY A 96 -4.09 10.57 2.62
N ALA A 97 -4.87 9.69 2.02
CA ALA A 97 -4.61 9.07 0.71
C ALA A 97 -4.34 10.07 -0.44
N PRO A 98 -5.12 11.15 -0.63
CA PRO A 98 -4.86 12.15 -1.66
C PRO A 98 -3.68 13.07 -1.33
N VAL A 99 -3.14 13.04 -0.10
CA VAL A 99 -1.91 13.76 0.28
C VAL A 99 -0.66 12.91 0.00
N TRP A 100 -0.74 11.57 0.13
CA TRP A 100 0.38 10.68 -0.18
C TRP A 100 0.76 10.67 -1.66
N VAL A 101 -0.23 10.79 -2.57
CA VAL A 101 0.00 10.82 -4.02
C VAL A 101 0.86 12.04 -4.46
N PRO A 102 0.49 13.29 -4.18
CA PRO A 102 1.31 14.45 -4.51
C PRO A 102 2.63 14.46 -3.74
N LEU A 103 2.70 13.90 -2.54
CA LEU A 103 3.96 13.73 -1.80
C LEU A 103 4.93 12.80 -2.53
N MET A 104 4.45 11.67 -3.07
CA MET A 104 5.27 10.77 -3.88
C MET A 104 5.71 11.40 -5.20
N ILE A 105 4.82 12.17 -5.84
CA ILE A 105 5.14 12.90 -7.07
C ILE A 105 6.20 13.97 -6.80
N ALA A 106 6.06 14.73 -5.71
CA ALA A 106 7.04 15.73 -5.30
C ALA A 106 8.41 15.10 -5.01
N MET A 107 8.43 13.98 -4.27
CA MET A 107 9.65 13.22 -4.01
C MET A 107 10.32 12.77 -5.31
N LEU A 108 9.54 12.26 -6.28
CA LEU A 108 10.06 11.83 -7.58
C LEU A 108 10.60 13.01 -8.40
N SER A 109 9.91 14.14 -8.38
CA SER A 109 10.31 15.37 -9.07
C SER A 109 11.63 15.91 -8.52
N LEU A 110 11.80 15.92 -7.19
CA LEU A 110 13.06 16.25 -6.52
C LEU A 110 14.21 15.33 -6.99
N LEU A 111 13.99 14.01 -6.99
CA LEU A 111 15.00 13.06 -7.45
C LEU A 111 15.41 13.30 -8.91
N LEU A 112 14.44 13.61 -9.78
CA LEU A 112 14.71 13.91 -11.18
C LEU A 112 15.49 15.22 -11.34
N ALA A 113 15.14 16.26 -10.59
CA ALA A 113 15.88 17.53 -10.57
C ALA A 113 17.34 17.31 -10.15
N PHE A 114 17.57 16.57 -9.06
CA PHE A 114 18.92 16.21 -8.63
C PHE A 114 19.68 15.42 -9.70
N TYR A 115 19.03 14.46 -10.36
CA TYR A 115 19.63 13.70 -11.45
C TYR A 115 20.09 14.62 -12.59
N ILE A 116 19.24 15.53 -13.05
CA ILE A 116 19.57 16.49 -14.12
C ILE A 116 20.74 17.39 -13.70
N VAL A 117 20.75 17.92 -12.47
CA VAL A 117 21.84 18.77 -11.97
C VAL A 117 23.17 18.01 -11.97
N ILE A 118 23.17 16.76 -11.51
CA ILE A 118 24.37 15.92 -11.50
C ILE A 118 24.89 15.70 -12.93
N TRP A 119 24.02 15.34 -13.87
CA TRP A 119 24.42 15.16 -15.27
C TRP A 119 24.88 16.47 -15.94
N SER A 120 24.24 17.59 -15.62
CA SER A 120 24.66 18.91 -16.08
C SER A 120 26.06 19.26 -15.60
N LEU A 121 26.38 18.99 -14.32
CA LEU A 121 27.73 19.13 -13.77
C LEU A 121 28.73 18.27 -14.54
N VAL A 122 28.43 16.98 -14.77
CA VAL A 122 29.31 16.09 -15.53
C VAL A 122 29.59 16.63 -16.93
N ILE A 123 28.55 17.07 -17.66
CA ILE A 123 28.70 17.64 -19.00
C ILE A 123 29.52 18.94 -18.95
N SER A 124 29.26 19.82 -17.99
CA SER A 124 30.02 21.06 -17.79
C SER A 124 31.50 20.77 -17.56
N PHE A 125 31.83 19.76 -16.75
CA PHE A 125 33.22 19.35 -16.53
C PHE A 125 33.87 18.78 -17.80
N TYR A 126 33.16 17.96 -18.57
CA TYR A 126 33.67 17.49 -19.87
C TYR A 126 33.92 18.66 -20.83
N ALA A 127 33.06 19.68 -20.82
CA ALA A 127 33.25 20.88 -21.63
C ALA A 127 34.49 21.68 -21.17
N VAL A 128 34.72 21.82 -19.86
CA VAL A 128 35.93 22.44 -19.30
C VAL A 128 37.17 21.65 -19.70
N PHE A 129 37.13 20.32 -19.66
CA PHE A 129 38.25 19.48 -20.08
C PHE A 129 38.54 19.60 -21.58
N ALA A 130 37.49 19.64 -22.42
CA ALA A 130 37.64 19.88 -23.85
C ALA A 130 38.22 21.27 -24.14
N ALA A 131 37.74 22.30 -23.44
CA ALA A 131 38.28 23.66 -23.54
C ALA A 131 39.74 23.73 -23.09
N LEU A 132 40.09 23.03 -22.00
CA LEU A 132 41.48 22.90 -21.54
C LEU A 132 42.36 22.21 -22.58
N ALA A 133 41.90 21.11 -23.19
CA ALA A 133 42.64 20.42 -24.23
C ALA A 133 42.91 21.31 -25.45
N VAL A 134 41.89 22.05 -25.91
CA VAL A 134 42.03 23.03 -27.00
C VAL A 134 42.96 24.17 -26.60
N SER A 135 42.84 24.69 -25.37
CA SER A 135 43.72 25.74 -24.87
C SER A 135 45.18 25.26 -24.76
N GLY A 136 45.41 24.01 -24.35
CA GLY A 136 46.74 23.40 -24.30
C GLY A 136 47.41 23.34 -25.67
N LEU A 137 46.65 22.98 -26.71
CA LEU A 137 47.12 23.01 -28.10
C LEU A 137 47.45 24.44 -28.55
N ALA A 138 46.61 25.43 -28.22
CA ALA A 138 46.87 26.84 -28.51
C ALA A 138 48.10 27.39 -27.76
N VAL A 139 48.33 26.94 -26.52
CA VAL A 139 49.52 27.28 -25.71
C VAL A 139 50.78 26.68 -26.31
N ILE A 140 50.74 25.44 -26.81
CA ILE A 140 51.89 24.84 -27.51
C ILE A 140 52.22 25.64 -28.78
N TYR A 141 51.20 26.01 -29.56
CA TYR A 141 51.40 26.82 -30.77
C TYR A 141 52.00 28.20 -30.48
N THR A 142 51.40 28.93 -29.53
CA THR A 142 51.90 30.25 -29.11
C THR A 142 53.25 30.18 -28.42
N GLY A 143 53.51 29.10 -27.67
CA GLY A 143 54.81 28.82 -27.05
C GLY A 143 55.94 28.66 -28.05
N ILE A 144 55.72 27.89 -29.13
CA ILE A 144 56.70 27.75 -30.22
C ILE A 144 56.96 29.12 -30.89
N ALA A 145 55.91 29.91 -31.13
CA ALA A 145 56.05 31.26 -31.70
C ALA A 145 56.79 32.23 -30.76
N SER A 146 56.62 32.09 -29.44
CA SER A 146 57.25 32.94 -28.42
C SER A 146 58.74 32.63 -28.25
N ILE A 147 59.14 31.35 -28.39
CA ILE A 147 60.55 30.94 -28.39
C ILE A 147 61.31 31.58 -29.57
N LEU A 148 60.69 31.68 -30.73
CA LEU A 148 61.25 32.37 -31.90
C LEU A 148 61.37 33.89 -31.70
N SER A 149 60.57 34.45 -30.78
CA SER A 149 60.53 35.89 -30.47
C SER A 149 61.44 36.29 -29.30
N GLY A 150 62.07 35.32 -28.61
CA GLY A 150 63.07 35.55 -27.55
C GLY A 150 62.53 35.55 -26.11
N ASP A 151 61.22 35.51 -25.89
CA ASP A 151 60.59 35.58 -24.56
C ASP A 151 60.41 34.19 -23.92
N SER A 152 61.49 33.65 -23.36
CA SER A 152 61.54 32.29 -22.80
C SER A 152 60.76 32.10 -21.48
N GLN A 153 60.55 33.16 -20.69
CA GLN A 153 59.92 33.07 -19.37
C GLN A 153 58.41 32.79 -19.42
N TYR A 154 57.70 33.31 -20.43
CA TYR A 154 56.26 33.13 -20.57
C TYR A 154 55.88 31.67 -20.84
N PHE A 155 56.75 30.90 -21.52
CA PHE A 155 56.52 29.51 -21.87
C PHE A 155 56.45 28.57 -20.66
N PHE A 156 57.41 28.68 -19.73
CA PHE A 156 57.49 27.78 -18.57
C PHE A 156 56.37 28.00 -17.56
N SER A 157 55.94 29.26 -17.36
CA SER A 157 54.85 29.57 -16.44
C SER A 157 53.49 29.01 -16.91
N LEU A 158 53.24 29.04 -18.22
CA LEU A 158 51.96 28.62 -18.81
C LEU A 158 51.79 27.09 -18.82
N MET A 159 52.88 26.33 -19.07
CA MET A 159 52.87 24.87 -18.94
C MET A 159 52.60 24.41 -17.49
N GLY A 160 53.22 25.06 -16.49
CA GLY A 160 53.02 24.71 -15.09
C GLY A 160 51.58 24.92 -14.61
N ALA A 161 50.94 26.02 -15.02
CA ALA A 161 49.55 26.31 -14.70
C ALA A 161 48.57 25.27 -15.29
N GLY A 162 48.82 24.80 -16.52
CA GLY A 162 48.00 23.78 -17.17
C GLY A 162 48.04 22.40 -16.48
N PHE A 163 49.20 21.98 -16.01
CA PHE A 163 49.32 20.72 -15.26
C PHE A 163 48.72 20.81 -13.84
N ALA A 164 48.85 21.95 -13.17
CA ALA A 164 48.25 22.16 -11.85
C ALA A 164 46.72 22.09 -11.89
N LEU A 165 46.10 22.74 -12.88
CA LEU A 165 44.64 22.73 -13.05
C LEU A 165 44.09 21.35 -13.44
N SER A 166 44.78 20.63 -14.34
CA SER A 166 44.37 19.27 -14.73
C SER A 166 44.51 18.27 -13.57
N GLY A 167 45.52 18.43 -12.72
CA GLY A 167 45.69 17.63 -11.50
C GLY A 167 44.55 17.84 -10.47
N PHE A 168 44.12 19.09 -10.25
CA PHE A 168 43.00 19.39 -9.36
C PHE A 168 41.66 18.82 -9.89
N ALA A 169 41.45 18.86 -11.20
CA ALA A 169 40.24 18.31 -11.83
C ALA A 169 40.13 16.77 -11.63
N LEU A 170 41.24 16.05 -11.74
CA LEU A 170 41.29 14.59 -11.55
C LEU A 170 41.04 14.18 -10.08
N LEU A 171 41.61 14.91 -9.12
CA LEU A 171 41.41 14.65 -7.70
C LEU A 171 39.93 14.81 -7.28
N TRP A 172 39.21 15.76 -7.88
CA TRP A 172 37.79 16.00 -7.57
C TRP A 172 36.83 15.00 -8.23
N LEU A 173 37.29 14.28 -9.25
CA LEU A 173 36.50 13.30 -9.99
C LEU A 173 36.23 12.02 -9.16
N ILE A 174 37.17 11.67 -8.27
CA ILE A 174 37.08 10.51 -7.37
C ILE A 174 35.96 10.66 -6.32
N PRO A 175 35.87 11.77 -5.54
CA PRO A 175 34.78 11.97 -4.60
C PRO A 175 33.43 12.10 -5.32
N CYS A 176 33.36 12.76 -6.48
CA CYS A 176 32.12 12.83 -7.25
C CYS A 176 31.61 11.46 -7.70
N ASN A 177 32.48 10.55 -8.15
CA ASN A 177 32.08 9.22 -8.58
C ASN A 177 31.69 8.32 -7.39
N LEU A 178 32.35 8.50 -6.24
CA LEU A 178 31.96 7.83 -4.99
C LEU A 178 30.59 8.31 -4.50
N PHE A 179 30.35 9.63 -4.55
CA PHE A 179 29.08 10.25 -4.15
C PHE A 179 27.93 9.84 -5.07
N ALA A 180 28.17 9.79 -6.39
CA ALA A 180 27.21 9.31 -7.37
C ALA A 180 26.80 7.85 -7.12
N LYS A 181 27.78 6.97 -6.83
CA LYS A 181 27.52 5.57 -6.47
C LYS A 181 26.76 5.45 -5.15
N ALA A 182 27.11 6.24 -4.14
CA ALA A 182 26.43 6.27 -2.86
C ALA A 182 24.95 6.69 -3.02
N MET A 183 24.71 7.76 -3.77
CA MET A 183 23.37 8.26 -4.06
C MET A 183 22.55 7.25 -4.87
N ALA A 184 23.11 6.63 -5.92
CA ALA A 184 22.43 5.59 -6.68
C ALA A 184 22.01 4.40 -5.79
N LYS A 185 22.85 4.03 -4.82
CA LYS A 185 22.55 2.96 -3.86
C LYS A 185 21.42 3.35 -2.91
N VAL A 186 21.42 4.59 -2.43
CA VAL A 186 20.34 5.15 -1.60
C VAL A 186 19.03 5.19 -2.39
N THR A 187 19.03 5.73 -3.61
CA THR A 187 17.81 5.78 -4.46
C THR A 187 17.28 4.39 -4.77
N ALA A 188 18.14 3.42 -5.08
CA ALA A 188 17.74 2.03 -5.30
C ALA A 188 17.18 1.35 -4.04
N ALA A 189 17.73 1.67 -2.87
CA ALA A 189 17.23 1.17 -1.58
C ALA A 189 15.87 1.75 -1.23
N THR A 190 15.67 3.06 -1.44
CA THR A 190 14.39 3.73 -1.20
C THR A 190 13.32 3.24 -2.18
N ALA A 191 13.64 3.09 -3.47
CA ALA A 191 12.72 2.54 -4.46
C ALA A 191 12.31 1.09 -4.14
N LYS A 192 13.27 0.23 -3.78
CA LYS A 192 12.96 -1.15 -3.33
C LYS A 192 12.14 -1.17 -2.04
N GLY A 193 12.36 -0.23 -1.11
CA GLY A 193 11.59 -0.11 0.12
C GLY A 193 10.14 0.28 -0.13
N VAL A 194 9.91 1.28 -0.98
CA VAL A 194 8.57 1.73 -1.38
C VAL A 194 7.83 0.63 -2.16
N PHE A 195 8.51 -0.03 -3.11
CA PHE A 195 7.89 -1.11 -3.89
C PHE A 195 7.54 -2.33 -3.01
N ARG A 196 8.40 -2.68 -2.06
CA ARG A 196 8.14 -3.79 -1.10
C ARG A 196 7.02 -3.46 -0.13
N PHE A 197 6.81 -2.19 0.20
CA PHE A 197 5.68 -1.75 1.02
C PHE A 197 4.36 -1.83 0.23
N PHE A 198 4.38 -1.52 -1.07
CA PHE A 198 3.18 -1.53 -1.92
C PHE A 198 2.73 -2.94 -2.33
N PHE A 199 3.66 -3.89 -2.53
CA PHE A 199 3.35 -5.25 -3.00
C PHE A 199 3.08 -6.28 -1.89
N ARG A 200 3.10 -5.88 -0.61
CA ARG A 200 2.89 -6.78 0.54
C ARG A 200 1.53 -6.58 1.22
N ARG A 201 0.57 -5.97 0.53
CA ARG A 201 -0.80 -5.77 1.02
C ARG A 201 -1.82 -6.35 0.06
#